data_AF-A0A562Q0D1-F1
#
_entry.id   AF-A0A562Q0D1-F1
#
_cell.length_a   1.000
_cell.length_b   1.000
_cell.length_c   1.000
_cell.angle_alpha   90.00
_cell.angle_beta   90.00
_cell.angle_gamma   90.00
#
_symmetry.space_group_name_H-M   'P 1'
#
loop_
_entity.id
_entity.type
_entity.pdbx_description
1 polymer ?
#
loop_
_entity_poly.entity_id
_entity_poly.type
_entity_poly.pdbx_seq_one_letter_code
_entity_poly.pdbx_strand_id
1 'polypeptide(L)'
;MAAPLLFSTDAAHRIGSFDHGLGLIDVTLTDEAHALLREPASAAAYRHEPLRFKRLLLELTNYAHEHRHYLDTFGTLSGIGVYVARLGCIKRFIDVALELHRDDIRWRLPLSAWAREQGCPRSVRSLARFVRSHRISADFFFGDYGRPVLPGHVDDAWLDVPVAGMPAADMPAHGDSGFAVPAFPFSLAIARQGASGAQEVRPLTVVYPLGYEALVEGAAHALARELVGALFPDVPDDFLVQHRQAIAKKGEDEEEADYLRRIAATLPPYNVTDLLITKHLRRHGIARFPRRLVLRLTDIALASGGLVLKDVDHATTQAEIFSPGRTFVDELAAAPPAELARGDIAYPPMYHDAYATLLAELRRHGRHAAPPPPDTVFGAVRVWEHFLAQQITLPLLQERIDSGHASFDRQDAALEQVFDMDRPCVQVINGRIEFRHVPPPVQTAWARQMMLGELTQQLFADATTLLCPRANRLLPGMETIDLANGHCKRNERRGCGSWAPGRDADVPDCMFRECLVAYGFIPIKPAIKPAV
;
A
#
# COMPACT_ATOMS: atom_id res chain seq x y z
N MET A 1 7.31 18.73 29.35
CA MET A 1 6.73 18.87 28.00
C MET A 1 6.52 17.47 27.46
N ALA A 2 5.27 17.05 27.25
CA ALA A 2 4.95 15.73 26.74
C ALA A 2 5.34 15.66 25.25
N ALA A 3 6.09 14.64 24.87
CA ALA A 3 6.44 14.40 23.46
C ALA A 3 5.15 14.13 22.66
N PRO A 4 4.96 14.73 21.48
CA PRO A 4 3.82 14.43 20.64
C PRO A 4 3.82 12.95 20.25
N LEU A 5 2.68 12.29 20.41
CA LEU A 5 2.43 10.91 20.00
C LEU A 5 2.57 10.81 18.47
N LEU A 6 3.47 9.96 17.97
CA LEU A 6 3.68 9.71 16.53
C LEU A 6 2.78 8.61 15.94
N PHE A 7 1.75 8.17 16.67
CA PHE A 7 0.80 7.19 16.13
C PHE A 7 -0.38 7.92 15.49
N SER A 8 -0.50 7.81 14.17
CA SER A 8 -1.72 8.17 13.47
C SER A 8 -2.81 7.16 13.83
N THR A 9 -3.90 7.62 14.43
CA THR A 9 -5.18 6.89 14.47
C THR A 9 -6.03 7.18 13.23
N ASP A 10 -5.49 7.95 12.28
CA ASP A 10 -6.25 8.52 11.20
C ASP A 10 -6.25 7.57 10.01
N ALA A 11 -7.43 7.05 9.71
CA ALA A 11 -7.74 6.25 8.53
C ALA A 11 -7.55 7.02 7.20
N ALA A 12 -7.02 8.25 7.23
CA ALA A 12 -6.99 9.20 6.13
C ALA A 12 -5.66 9.23 5.33
N HIS A 13 -4.67 8.40 5.67
CA HIS A 13 -3.38 8.31 4.96
C HIS A 13 -3.28 7.02 4.14
N ARG A 14 -4.23 6.86 3.20
CA ARG A 14 -4.46 5.65 2.39
C ARG A 14 -4.06 5.94 0.94
N ILE A 15 -3.03 5.28 0.42
CA ILE A 15 -2.55 5.48 -0.96
C ILE A 15 -2.42 4.14 -1.71
N GLY A 16 -3.10 4.06 -2.85
CA GLY A 16 -2.82 3.12 -3.94
C GLY A 16 -3.32 1.68 -3.81
N SER A 17 -3.07 0.90 -4.86
CA SER A 17 -3.34 -0.53 -5.08
C SER A 17 -2.97 -1.50 -3.93
N PHE A 18 -2.27 -1.02 -2.90
CA PHE A 18 -1.90 -1.74 -1.69
C PHE A 18 -3.04 -1.86 -0.65
N ASP A 19 -3.91 -0.86 -0.58
CA ASP A 19 -4.98 -0.79 0.43
C ASP A 19 -6.03 -1.87 0.21
N HIS A 20 -6.34 -2.13 -1.05
CA HIS A 20 -7.31 -3.14 -1.47
C HIS A 20 -6.71 -4.51 -1.65
N GLY A 21 -5.59 -4.82 -0.99
CA GLY A 21 -5.19 -6.20 -0.74
C GLY A 21 -4.92 -7.01 -2.01
N LEU A 22 -3.64 -7.09 -2.34
CA LEU A 22 -3.09 -8.20 -3.12
C LEU A 22 -3.52 -8.20 -4.60
N GLY A 23 -3.32 -7.11 -5.34
CA GLY A 23 -3.35 -7.16 -6.82
C GLY A 23 -4.57 -6.55 -7.50
N LEU A 24 -5.09 -5.46 -6.92
CA LEU A 24 -6.06 -4.58 -7.55
C LEU A 24 -5.33 -3.37 -8.15
N ILE A 25 -5.50 -3.11 -9.44
CA ILE A 25 -4.98 -1.91 -10.12
C ILE A 25 -6.15 -0.93 -10.29
N ASP A 26 -6.14 0.23 -9.65
CA ASP A 26 -7.23 1.22 -9.78
C ASP A 26 -6.84 2.35 -10.73
N VAL A 27 -7.45 2.37 -11.92
CA VAL A 27 -7.09 3.30 -12.99
C VAL A 27 -8.31 4.00 -13.56
N THR A 28 -8.14 5.31 -13.77
CA THR A 28 -9.01 6.06 -14.67
C THR A 28 -8.33 6.14 -16.03
N LEU A 29 -8.92 5.47 -17.03
CA LEU A 29 -8.39 5.44 -18.39
C LEU A 29 -9.54 5.51 -19.39
N THR A 30 -9.58 6.56 -20.20
CA THR A 30 -10.53 6.69 -21.30
C THR A 30 -10.06 5.91 -22.53
N ASP A 31 -11.00 5.51 -23.40
CA ASP A 31 -10.68 4.92 -24.72
C ASP A 31 -9.76 5.83 -25.54
N GLU A 32 -9.93 7.15 -25.38
CA GLU A 32 -9.11 8.16 -26.03
C GLU A 32 -7.66 8.13 -25.51
N ALA A 33 -7.45 8.10 -24.19
CA ALA A 33 -6.11 7.97 -23.62
C ALA A 33 -5.47 6.65 -24.05
N HIS A 34 -6.21 5.53 -23.99
CA HIS A 34 -5.71 4.24 -24.41
C HIS A 34 -5.36 4.18 -25.92
N ALA A 35 -6.11 4.88 -26.78
CA ALA A 35 -5.76 5.03 -28.19
C ALA A 35 -4.47 5.85 -28.37
N LEU A 36 -4.33 6.95 -27.62
CA LEU A 36 -3.12 7.78 -27.63
C LEU A 36 -1.87 7.00 -27.20
N LEU A 37 -2.00 6.06 -26.26
CA LEU A 37 -0.90 5.15 -25.88
C LEU A 37 -0.46 4.25 -27.04
N ARG A 38 -1.42 3.71 -27.81
CA ARG A 38 -1.15 2.81 -28.95
C ARG A 38 -0.60 3.56 -30.16
N GLU A 39 -1.01 4.80 -30.35
CA GLU A 39 -0.57 5.66 -31.45
C GLU A 39 -0.09 7.03 -30.92
N PRO A 40 1.11 7.11 -30.30
CA PRO A 40 1.63 8.36 -29.74
C PRO A 40 1.74 9.49 -30.76
N ALA A 41 1.95 9.15 -32.04
CA ALA A 41 1.99 10.11 -33.14
C ALA A 41 0.69 10.93 -33.30
N SER A 42 -0.45 10.39 -32.84
CA SER A 42 -1.73 11.10 -32.82
C SER A 42 -1.74 12.31 -31.86
N ALA A 43 -0.74 12.45 -30.98
CA ALA A 43 -0.58 13.59 -30.09
C ALA A 43 -0.62 14.95 -30.82
N ALA A 44 -0.19 14.99 -32.09
CA ALA A 44 -0.23 16.20 -32.91
C ALA A 44 -1.65 16.78 -33.08
N ALA A 45 -2.70 15.95 -33.01
CA ALA A 45 -4.09 16.39 -33.09
C ALA A 45 -4.50 17.28 -31.89
N TYR A 46 -3.79 17.17 -30.76
CA TYR A 46 -4.13 17.89 -29.53
C TYR A 46 -3.38 19.21 -29.34
N ARG A 47 -2.59 19.66 -30.34
CA ARG A 47 -1.82 20.92 -30.29
C ARG A 47 -2.67 22.14 -29.94
N HIS A 48 -3.95 22.14 -30.32
CA HIS A 48 -4.89 23.24 -30.07
C HIS A 48 -5.76 23.03 -28.81
N GLU A 49 -5.62 21.89 -28.11
CA GLU A 49 -6.40 21.54 -26.93
C GLU A 49 -5.49 21.13 -25.75
N PRO A 50 -4.61 22.02 -25.25
CA PRO A 50 -3.57 21.66 -24.29
C PRO A 50 -4.12 21.12 -22.95
N LEU A 51 -5.29 21.59 -22.51
CA LEU A 51 -5.92 21.07 -21.28
C LEU A 51 -6.45 19.65 -21.46
N ARG A 52 -7.00 19.33 -22.63
CA ARG A 52 -7.44 17.97 -22.96
C ARG A 52 -6.24 17.05 -23.07
N PHE A 53 -5.19 17.48 -23.76
CA PHE A 53 -3.95 16.71 -23.87
C PHE A 53 -3.34 16.44 -22.50
N LYS A 54 -3.26 17.46 -21.64
CA LYS A 54 -2.82 17.31 -20.24
C LYS A 54 -3.63 16.28 -19.48
N ARG A 55 -4.97 16.27 -19.63
CA ARG A 55 -5.83 15.25 -19.01
C ARG A 55 -5.49 13.84 -19.50
N LEU A 56 -5.36 13.64 -20.81
CA LEU A 56 -5.00 12.34 -21.39
C LEU A 56 -3.62 11.87 -20.91
N LEU A 57 -2.63 12.75 -20.87
CA LEU A 57 -1.31 12.42 -20.31
C LEU A 57 -1.39 12.04 -18.84
N LEU A 58 -2.20 12.75 -18.03
CA LEU A 58 -2.41 12.38 -16.64
C LEU A 58 -3.02 10.98 -16.49
N GLU A 59 -4.02 10.63 -17.31
CA GLU A 59 -4.61 9.28 -17.35
C GLU A 59 -3.56 8.22 -17.72
N LEU A 60 -2.71 8.48 -18.71
CA LEU A 60 -1.62 7.59 -19.12
C LEU A 60 -0.56 7.41 -18.02
N THR A 61 -0.16 8.51 -17.39
CA THR A 61 0.79 8.46 -16.27
C THR A 61 0.21 7.70 -15.08
N ASN A 62 -1.08 7.87 -14.78
CA ASN A 62 -1.76 7.13 -13.72
C ASN A 62 -1.80 5.63 -14.03
N TYR A 63 -2.08 5.27 -15.29
CA TYR A 63 -2.07 3.88 -15.74
C TYR A 63 -0.70 3.22 -15.52
N ALA A 64 0.38 3.86 -15.99
CA ALA A 64 1.73 3.34 -15.81
C ALA A 64 2.16 3.29 -14.34
N HIS A 65 1.75 4.29 -13.56
CA HIS A 65 2.02 4.39 -12.13
C HIS A 65 1.41 3.22 -11.34
N GLU A 66 0.12 2.93 -11.53
CA GLU A 66 -0.55 1.84 -10.81
C GLU A 66 -0.09 0.46 -11.27
N HIS A 67 0.25 0.30 -12.54
CA HIS A 67 0.91 -0.91 -13.02
C HIS A 67 2.30 -1.08 -12.40
N ARG A 68 3.05 0.00 -12.17
CA ARG A 68 4.33 -0.08 -11.46
C ARG A 68 4.16 -0.54 -10.02
N HIS A 69 3.16 -0.02 -9.30
CA HIS A 69 2.83 -0.52 -7.95
C HIS A 69 2.52 -2.01 -7.94
N TYR A 70 1.74 -2.49 -8.91
CA TYR A 70 1.46 -3.91 -9.07
C TYR A 70 2.74 -4.73 -9.27
N LEU A 71 3.65 -4.29 -10.14
CA LEU A 71 4.94 -4.96 -10.36
C LEU A 71 5.81 -4.96 -9.11
N ASP A 72 5.95 -3.83 -8.42
CA ASP A 72 6.75 -3.73 -7.20
C ASP A 72 6.16 -4.62 -6.08
N THR A 73 4.84 -4.73 -5.98
CA THR A 73 4.15 -5.60 -5.02
C THR A 73 4.52 -7.07 -5.18
N PHE A 74 4.58 -7.57 -6.43
CA PHE A 74 4.75 -9.00 -6.69
C PHE A 74 6.15 -9.39 -7.19
N GLY A 75 6.97 -8.40 -7.53
CA GLY A 75 8.30 -8.61 -8.08
C GLY A 75 9.46 -8.22 -7.16
N THR A 76 9.18 -7.59 -6.02
CA THR A 76 10.20 -7.20 -5.03
C THR A 76 10.07 -7.97 -3.72
N LEU A 77 11.17 -8.19 -3.00
CA LEU A 77 11.13 -8.91 -1.71
C LEU A 77 10.28 -8.17 -0.67
N SER A 78 10.39 -6.85 -0.63
CA SER A 78 9.54 -5.98 0.20
C SER A 78 8.06 -6.13 -0.12
N GLY A 79 7.68 -6.01 -1.39
CA GLY A 79 6.29 -6.14 -1.83
C GLY A 79 5.72 -7.55 -1.53
N ILE A 80 6.53 -8.58 -1.81
CA ILE A 80 6.18 -9.97 -1.49
C ILE A 80 5.96 -10.14 0.01
N GLY A 81 6.85 -9.57 0.82
CA GLY A 81 6.74 -9.55 2.28
C GLY A 81 5.44 -8.91 2.79
N VAL A 82 5.04 -7.76 2.22
CA VAL A 82 3.79 -7.08 2.57
C VAL A 82 2.57 -7.97 2.32
N TYR A 83 2.49 -8.56 1.13
CA TYR A 83 1.32 -9.33 0.73
C TYR A 83 1.26 -10.66 1.52
N VAL A 84 2.40 -11.29 1.77
CA VAL A 84 2.52 -12.51 2.60
C VAL A 84 2.13 -12.21 4.05
N ALA A 85 2.58 -11.08 4.62
CA ALA A 85 2.20 -10.66 5.96
C ALA A 85 0.67 -10.47 6.07
N ARG A 86 0.05 -9.81 5.09
CA ARG A 86 -1.42 -9.63 5.03
C ARG A 86 -2.16 -10.96 4.91
N LEU A 87 -1.71 -11.89 4.07
CA LEU A 87 -2.28 -13.24 3.98
C LEU A 87 -2.12 -14.01 5.30
N GLY A 88 -0.97 -13.88 5.97
CA GLY A 88 -0.72 -14.46 7.29
C GLY A 88 -1.69 -13.96 8.34
N CYS A 89 -1.97 -12.65 8.36
CA CYS A 89 -2.99 -12.02 9.19
C CYS A 89 -4.39 -12.62 8.98
N ILE A 90 -4.83 -12.75 7.71
CA ILE A 90 -6.13 -13.33 7.37
C ILE A 90 -6.20 -14.80 7.79
N LYS A 91 -5.16 -15.60 7.53
CA LYS A 91 -5.10 -17.01 7.93
C LYS A 91 -5.19 -17.18 9.43
N ARG A 92 -4.45 -16.37 10.20
CA ARG A 92 -4.52 -16.40 11.67
C ARG A 92 -5.92 -16.05 12.19
N PHE A 93 -6.57 -15.06 11.57
CA PHE A 93 -7.96 -14.74 11.89
C PHE A 93 -8.90 -15.92 11.58
N ILE A 94 -8.74 -16.57 10.42
CA ILE A 94 -9.49 -17.78 10.06
C ILE A 94 -9.28 -18.88 11.10
N ASP A 95 -8.04 -19.14 11.52
CA ASP A 95 -7.73 -20.19 12.49
C ASP A 95 -8.43 -19.94 13.84
N VAL A 96 -8.40 -18.70 14.33
CA VAL A 96 -9.11 -18.30 15.56
C VAL A 96 -10.61 -18.41 15.38
N ALA A 97 -11.16 -17.97 14.24
CA ALA A 97 -12.58 -18.07 13.96
C ALA A 97 -13.07 -19.53 13.92
N LEU A 98 -12.29 -20.44 13.34
CA LEU A 98 -12.57 -21.87 13.30
C LEU A 98 -12.53 -22.50 14.71
N GLU A 99 -11.60 -22.07 15.56
CA GLU A 99 -11.54 -22.50 16.96
C GLU A 99 -12.78 -22.04 17.73
N LEU A 100 -13.09 -20.74 17.67
CA LEU A 100 -14.28 -20.17 18.34
C LEU A 100 -15.57 -20.82 17.86
N HIS A 101 -15.70 -21.05 16.55
CA HIS A 101 -16.87 -21.71 15.99
C HIS A 101 -17.04 -23.15 16.50
N ARG A 102 -15.94 -23.90 16.62
CA ARG A 102 -15.94 -25.28 17.15
C ARG A 102 -16.36 -25.34 18.61
N ASP A 103 -15.95 -24.34 19.39
CA ASP A 103 -16.25 -24.23 20.82
C ASP A 103 -17.60 -23.54 21.10
N ASP A 104 -18.38 -23.24 20.05
CA ASP A 104 -19.63 -22.47 20.09
C ASP A 104 -19.49 -21.10 20.80
N ILE A 105 -18.30 -20.50 20.70
CA ILE A 105 -18.00 -19.18 21.23
C ILE A 105 -18.27 -18.15 20.14
N ARG A 106 -19.11 -17.15 20.44
CA ARG A 106 -19.37 -16.02 19.53
C ARG A 106 -18.35 -14.91 19.76
N TRP A 107 -17.99 -14.24 18.66
CA TRP A 107 -17.13 -13.06 18.70
C TRP A 107 -17.74 -11.95 19.56
N ARG A 108 -16.89 -11.31 20.38
CA ARG A 108 -17.22 -10.05 21.07
C ARG A 108 -16.39 -8.94 20.47
N LEU A 109 -17.03 -7.80 20.22
CA LEU A 109 -16.40 -6.59 19.71
C LEU A 109 -16.53 -5.47 20.76
N PRO A 110 -15.53 -4.59 20.90
CA PRO A 110 -14.27 -4.54 20.15
C PRO A 110 -13.24 -5.60 20.63
N LEU A 111 -12.34 -6.04 19.73
CA LEU A 111 -11.39 -7.13 20.00
C LEU A 111 -10.48 -6.84 21.21
N SER A 112 -10.01 -5.59 21.32
CA SER A 112 -9.09 -5.17 22.37
C SER A 112 -9.74 -5.19 23.76
N ALA A 113 -11.04 -4.88 23.85
CA ALA A 113 -11.79 -4.98 25.09
C ALA A 113 -11.99 -6.44 25.47
N TRP A 114 -12.41 -7.28 24.52
CA TRP A 114 -12.63 -8.70 24.78
C TRP A 114 -11.34 -9.39 25.25
N ALA A 115 -10.20 -9.09 24.64
CA ALA A 115 -8.90 -9.65 25.00
C ALA A 115 -8.49 -9.39 26.47
N ARG A 116 -9.04 -8.36 27.11
CA ARG A 116 -8.75 -8.02 28.52
C ARG A 116 -9.64 -8.74 29.53
N GLU A 117 -10.72 -9.38 29.09
CA GLU A 117 -11.67 -10.06 29.97
C GLU A 117 -11.07 -11.35 30.56
N GLN A 118 -11.37 -11.65 31.83
CA GLN A 118 -10.83 -12.81 32.55
C GLN A 118 -11.17 -14.15 31.84
N GLY A 119 -12.33 -14.24 31.18
CA GLY A 119 -12.79 -15.42 30.44
C GLY A 119 -12.49 -15.46 28.93
N CYS A 120 -11.68 -14.53 28.41
CA CYS A 120 -11.40 -14.49 26.97
C CYS A 120 -10.62 -15.74 26.49
N PRO A 121 -10.97 -16.36 25.36
CA PRO A 121 -10.18 -17.46 24.80
C PRO A 121 -8.70 -17.08 24.57
N ARG A 122 -7.79 -18.04 24.79
CA ARG A 122 -6.34 -17.78 24.65
C ARG A 122 -5.98 -17.40 23.20
N SER A 123 -6.60 -18.03 22.22
CA SER A 123 -6.47 -17.74 20.78
C SER A 123 -6.83 -16.29 20.45
N VAL A 124 -7.92 -15.76 21.03
CA VAL A 124 -8.33 -14.36 20.87
C VAL A 124 -7.32 -13.40 21.48
N ARG A 125 -6.82 -13.69 22.69
CA ARG A 125 -5.75 -12.88 23.32
C ARG A 125 -4.47 -12.87 22.49
N SER A 126 -4.10 -14.03 21.97
CA SER A 126 -2.94 -14.19 21.08
C SER A 126 -3.12 -13.41 19.77
N LEU A 127 -4.31 -13.47 19.16
CA LEU A 127 -4.65 -12.68 17.98
C LEU A 127 -4.57 -11.18 18.28
N ALA A 128 -5.18 -10.69 19.36
CA ALA A 128 -5.16 -9.27 19.71
C ALA A 128 -3.74 -8.74 19.95
N ARG A 129 -2.86 -9.55 20.56
CA ARG A 129 -1.43 -9.22 20.70
C ARG A 129 -0.75 -9.15 19.34
N PHE A 130 -0.92 -10.18 18.51
CA PHE A 130 -0.32 -10.23 17.18
C PHE A 130 -0.76 -9.06 16.30
N VAL A 131 -2.05 -8.71 16.31
CA VAL A 131 -2.60 -7.56 15.57
C VAL A 131 -1.92 -6.26 16.00
N ARG A 132 -1.71 -6.07 17.32
CA ARG A 132 -1.00 -4.90 17.83
C ARG A 132 0.43 -4.85 17.31
N SER A 133 1.17 -5.95 17.40
CA SER A 133 2.54 -6.03 16.89
C SER A 133 2.61 -5.81 15.39
N HIS A 134 1.69 -6.42 14.63
CA HIS A 134 1.59 -6.23 13.18
C HIS A 134 1.36 -4.76 12.84
N ARG A 135 0.40 -4.08 13.48
CA ARG A 135 0.12 -2.67 13.21
C ARG A 135 1.36 -1.79 13.43
N ILE A 136 1.98 -1.89 14.61
CA ILE A 136 3.20 -1.10 14.92
C ILE A 136 4.30 -1.35 13.89
N SER A 137 4.47 -2.62 13.49
CA SER A 137 5.53 -2.99 12.56
C SER A 137 5.22 -2.59 11.12
N ALA A 138 3.93 -2.62 10.74
CA ALA A 138 3.46 -2.14 9.45
C ALA A 138 3.65 -0.61 9.35
N ASP A 139 3.20 0.16 10.35
CA ASP A 139 3.40 1.61 10.40
C ASP A 139 4.89 1.96 10.20
N PHE A 140 5.79 1.19 10.83
CA PHE A 140 7.23 1.32 10.64
C PHE A 140 7.72 0.99 9.24
N PHE A 141 7.28 -0.14 8.71
CA PHE A 141 7.71 -0.61 7.40
C PHE A 141 7.24 0.34 6.29
N PHE A 142 5.98 0.80 6.35
CA PHE A 142 5.39 1.72 5.38
C PHE A 142 5.87 3.16 5.54
N GLY A 143 6.21 3.57 6.77
CA GLY A 143 6.53 4.96 7.06
C GLY A 143 5.26 5.82 7.25
N ASP A 144 4.13 5.21 7.60
CA ASP A 144 2.85 5.90 7.84
C ASP A 144 2.81 6.54 9.23
N TYR A 145 3.73 7.47 9.46
CA TYR A 145 3.79 8.26 10.67
C TYR A 145 3.26 9.66 10.42
N GLY A 146 2.69 10.26 11.46
CA GLY A 146 2.35 11.67 11.43
C GLY A 146 3.59 12.48 11.03
N ARG A 147 3.42 13.41 10.08
CA ARG A 147 4.51 14.19 9.49
C ARG A 147 4.78 15.42 10.38
N PRO A 148 5.84 15.43 11.21
CA PRO A 148 6.05 16.57 12.10
C PRO A 148 6.48 17.79 11.28
N VAL A 149 6.06 18.96 11.74
CA VAL A 149 6.41 20.26 11.15
C VAL A 149 7.41 20.95 12.05
N LEU A 150 8.59 21.27 11.50
CA LEU A 150 9.65 21.98 12.17
C LEU A 150 9.68 23.45 11.72
N PRO A 151 10.02 24.40 12.60
CA PRO A 151 10.23 25.79 12.22
C PRO A 151 11.50 25.93 11.36
N GLY A 152 11.44 26.78 10.33
CA GLY A 152 12.58 27.05 9.46
C GLY A 152 12.82 25.97 8.40
N HIS A 153 13.85 26.16 7.60
CA HIS A 153 14.32 25.16 6.64
C HIS A 153 15.43 24.33 7.26
N VAL A 154 15.36 23.02 7.04
CA VAL A 154 16.44 22.08 7.37
C VAL A 154 17.26 21.84 6.12
N ASP A 155 18.57 21.99 6.21
CA ASP A 155 19.46 21.82 5.05
C ASP A 155 19.81 20.35 4.78
N ASP A 156 19.62 19.46 5.77
CA ASP A 156 19.93 18.03 5.67
C ASP A 156 19.16 17.29 4.59
N ALA A 157 19.84 16.38 3.88
CA ALA A 157 19.22 15.59 2.83
C ALA A 157 18.18 14.62 3.43
N TRP A 158 18.46 14.09 4.63
CA TRP A 158 17.52 13.30 5.43
C TRP A 158 17.76 13.55 6.93
N LEU A 159 16.81 13.11 7.74
CA LEU A 159 16.87 13.09 9.21
C LEU A 159 16.55 11.68 9.70
N ASP A 160 17.19 11.25 10.78
CA ASP A 160 16.78 10.03 11.50
C ASP A 160 15.73 10.39 12.55
N VAL A 161 14.48 10.00 12.30
CA VAL A 161 13.36 10.32 13.18
C VAL A 161 13.14 9.16 14.15
N PRO A 162 13.23 9.38 15.48
CA PRO A 162 12.94 8.34 16.45
C PRO A 162 11.46 8.00 16.43
N VAL A 163 11.14 6.71 16.55
CA VAL A 163 9.75 6.25 16.65
C VAL A 163 9.25 6.50 18.07
N ALA A 164 8.29 7.40 18.26
CA ALA A 164 7.77 7.72 19.58
C ALA A 164 6.93 6.56 20.13
N GLY A 165 7.11 6.21 21.41
CA GLY A 165 6.31 5.18 22.10
C GLY A 165 7.10 4.05 22.76
N MET A 166 8.40 3.92 22.48
CA MET A 166 9.30 3.11 23.31
C MET A 166 9.74 3.93 24.54
N PRO A 167 9.63 3.39 25.77
CA PRO A 167 10.20 4.02 26.95
C PRO A 167 11.68 4.34 26.72
N ALA A 168 12.15 5.50 27.18
CA ALA A 168 13.55 5.89 27.05
C ALA A 168 14.54 4.88 27.69
N ALA A 169 14.06 4.04 28.61
CA ALA A 169 14.82 2.95 29.21
C ALA A 169 15.07 1.76 28.26
N ASP A 170 14.24 1.60 27.22
CA ASP A 170 14.34 0.54 26.20
C ASP A 170 14.98 1.06 24.89
N MET A 171 15.33 2.35 24.85
CA MET A 171 16.10 2.95 23.76
C MET A 171 17.58 2.62 23.97
N PRO A 172 18.26 1.93 23.02
CA PRO A 172 19.69 1.71 23.14
C PRO A 172 20.43 3.06 23.20
N ALA A 173 21.38 3.17 24.14
CA ALA A 173 22.16 4.38 24.35
C ALA A 173 22.89 4.78 23.06
N HIS A 174 22.87 6.08 22.75
CA HIS A 174 23.48 6.70 21.57
C HIS A 174 24.78 6.02 21.09
N GLY A 175 24.74 5.47 19.88
CA GLY A 175 25.91 4.92 19.19
C GLY A 175 25.53 3.92 18.10
N ASP A 176 24.55 3.05 18.39
CA ASP A 176 24.04 2.04 17.47
C ASP A 176 22.52 2.20 17.30
N SER A 177 22.08 2.67 16.14
CA SER A 177 20.69 3.02 15.82
C SER A 177 19.77 1.80 15.87
N GLY A 178 18.89 1.72 16.87
CA GLY A 178 17.90 0.63 16.97
C GLY A 178 16.53 0.91 16.35
N PHE A 179 16.02 2.15 16.46
CA PHE A 179 14.61 2.45 16.09
C PHE A 179 14.43 3.89 15.59
N ALA A 180 15.16 4.25 14.54
CA ALA A 180 14.91 5.49 13.79
C ALA A 180 14.48 5.17 12.36
N VAL A 181 13.54 5.96 11.84
CA VAL A 181 13.09 5.89 10.45
C VAL A 181 13.72 7.07 9.72
N PRO A 182 14.46 6.86 8.62
CA PRO A 182 14.97 7.98 7.84
C PRO A 182 13.79 8.77 7.28
N ALA A 183 13.93 10.08 7.19
CA ALA A 183 12.88 10.96 6.71
C ALA A 183 13.46 12.10 5.88
N PHE A 184 12.75 12.49 4.82
CA PHE A 184 13.10 13.64 4.01
C PHE A 184 12.54 14.93 4.64
N PRO A 185 13.40 15.91 4.99
CA PRO A 185 12.94 17.22 5.42
C PRO A 185 12.53 18.09 4.21
N PHE A 186 11.23 18.12 3.94
CA PHE A 186 10.60 18.90 2.88
C PHE A 186 10.44 20.36 3.28
N SER A 187 11.24 21.24 2.68
CA SER A 187 11.18 22.69 2.94
C SER A 187 9.99 23.36 2.24
N LEU A 188 9.19 24.11 3.00
CA LEU A 188 8.04 24.89 2.53
C LEU A 188 8.11 26.34 2.97
N ALA A 189 7.68 27.24 2.09
CA ALA A 189 7.46 28.64 2.40
C ALA A 189 5.96 28.93 2.42
N ILE A 190 5.39 29.24 3.59
CA ILE A 190 3.99 29.67 3.69
C ILE A 190 3.96 31.18 3.59
N ALA A 191 3.26 31.68 2.58
CA ALA A 191 2.92 33.09 2.50
C ALA A 191 1.64 33.40 3.29
N ARG A 192 1.71 34.41 4.16
CA ARG A 192 0.57 34.98 4.86
C ARG A 192 0.42 36.45 4.48
N GLN A 193 -0.79 36.91 4.20
CA GLN A 193 -1.05 38.35 4.15
C GLN A 193 -1.04 38.89 5.59
N GLY A 194 -0.08 39.77 5.88
CA GLY A 194 -0.01 40.49 7.14
C GLY A 194 -1.06 41.58 7.24
N ALA A 195 -1.30 42.08 8.46
CA ALA A 195 -2.28 43.15 8.74
C ALA A 195 -1.98 44.47 7.99
N SER A 196 -0.75 44.67 7.53
CA SER A 196 -0.31 45.81 6.73
C SER A 196 -0.47 45.61 5.21
N GLY A 197 -1.00 44.46 4.77
CA GLY A 197 -1.04 44.07 3.35
C GLY A 197 0.29 43.51 2.82
N ALA A 198 1.37 43.53 3.61
CA ALA A 198 2.65 42.92 3.25
C ALA A 198 2.57 41.38 3.36
N GLN A 199 3.14 40.67 2.38
CA GLN A 199 3.21 39.21 2.38
C GLN A 199 4.36 38.76 3.29
N GLU A 200 4.03 38.21 4.45
CA GLU A 200 5.00 37.58 5.35
C GLU A 200 5.22 36.13 4.89
N VAL A 201 6.46 35.77 4.60
CA VAL A 201 6.82 34.40 4.20
C VAL A 201 7.48 33.71 5.38
N ARG A 202 6.84 32.67 5.89
CA ARG A 202 7.38 31.85 6.98
C ARG A 202 7.96 30.55 6.42
N PRO A 203 9.26 30.29 6.62
CA PRO A 203 9.88 29.02 6.27
C PRO A 203 9.51 27.94 7.29
N LEU A 204 9.21 26.76 6.79
CA LEU A 204 8.90 25.55 7.57
C LEU A 204 9.53 24.33 6.88
N THR A 205 9.62 23.25 7.64
CA THR A 205 10.04 21.94 7.15
C THR A 205 9.01 20.91 7.58
N VAL A 206 8.46 20.16 6.63
CA VAL A 206 7.66 18.97 6.92
C VAL A 206 8.57 17.76 6.80
N VAL A 207 8.67 16.98 7.86
CA VAL A 207 9.51 15.78 7.88
C VAL A 207 8.68 14.62 7.36
N TYR A 208 9.10 14.08 6.22
CA TYR A 208 8.38 13.03 5.50
C TYR A 208 9.09 11.69 5.71
N PRO A 209 8.51 10.72 6.44
CA PRO A 209 9.16 9.42 6.65
C PRO A 209 9.41 8.67 5.34
N LEU A 210 10.59 8.08 5.23
CA LEU A 210 10.99 7.26 4.11
C LEU A 210 10.77 5.79 4.48
N GLY A 211 9.59 5.27 4.19
CA GLY A 211 9.28 3.84 4.28
C GLY A 211 8.96 3.24 2.90
N TYR A 212 8.44 2.02 2.89
CA TYR A 212 8.06 1.30 1.67
C TYR A 212 7.20 2.14 0.72
N GLU A 213 6.21 2.86 1.25
CA GLU A 213 5.26 3.66 0.46
C GLU A 213 5.97 4.76 -0.32
N ALA A 214 6.81 5.56 0.36
CA ALA A 214 7.56 6.63 -0.30
C ALA A 214 8.48 6.12 -1.43
N LEU A 215 8.99 4.89 -1.30
CA LEU A 215 9.86 4.27 -2.29
C LEU A 215 9.10 3.81 -3.53
N VAL A 216 8.00 3.07 -3.37
CA VAL A 216 7.17 2.59 -4.50
C VAL A 216 6.55 3.77 -5.26
N GLU A 217 6.07 4.78 -4.53
CA GLU A 217 5.56 6.03 -5.12
C GLU A 217 6.64 6.75 -5.93
N GLY A 218 7.84 6.83 -5.38
CA GLY A 218 9.00 7.40 -6.05
C GLY A 218 9.33 6.69 -7.37
N ALA A 219 9.35 5.36 -7.37
CA ALA A 219 9.61 4.58 -8.59
C ALA A 219 8.47 4.70 -9.61
N ALA A 220 7.22 4.63 -9.17
CA ALA A 220 6.05 4.77 -10.03
C ALA A 220 6.01 6.14 -10.72
N HIS A 221 6.32 7.22 -10.00
CA HIS A 221 6.44 8.55 -10.59
C HIS A 221 7.64 8.73 -11.51
N ALA A 222 8.80 8.18 -11.14
CA ALA A 222 9.97 8.20 -12.01
C ALA A 222 9.65 7.53 -13.36
N LEU A 223 8.98 6.38 -13.34
CA LEU A 223 8.58 5.67 -14.54
C LEU A 223 7.50 6.42 -15.33
N ALA A 224 6.47 6.94 -14.67
CA ALA A 224 5.39 7.68 -15.32
C ALA A 224 5.90 8.97 -16.01
N ARG A 225 6.92 9.63 -15.46
CA ARG A 225 7.58 10.77 -16.12
C ARG A 225 8.40 10.35 -17.33
N GLU A 226 9.06 9.20 -17.25
CA GLU A 226 9.80 8.66 -18.39
C GLU A 226 8.89 8.24 -19.54
N LEU A 227 7.71 7.70 -19.24
CA LEU A 227 6.70 7.42 -20.26
C LEU A 227 6.42 8.66 -21.12
N VAL A 228 6.19 9.81 -20.47
CA VAL A 228 5.88 11.06 -21.17
C VAL A 228 7.07 11.51 -22.01
N GLY A 229 8.28 11.49 -21.46
CA GLY A 229 9.49 11.85 -22.19
C GLY A 229 9.79 10.94 -23.39
N ALA A 230 9.51 9.64 -23.25
CA ALA A 230 9.74 8.65 -24.29
C ALA A 230 8.71 8.71 -25.42
N LEU A 231 7.42 8.85 -25.09
CA LEU A 231 6.33 8.83 -26.08
C LEU A 231 6.01 10.21 -26.65
N PHE A 232 6.27 11.28 -25.90
CA PHE A 232 5.90 12.65 -26.25
C PHE A 232 7.06 13.63 -26.02
N PRO A 233 8.19 13.49 -26.75
CA PRO A 233 9.40 14.27 -26.53
C PRO A 233 9.24 15.79 -26.74
N ASP A 234 8.19 16.21 -27.45
CA ASP A 234 7.85 17.62 -27.68
C ASP A 234 7.14 18.28 -26.47
N VAL A 235 6.76 17.50 -25.45
CA VAL A 235 6.08 18.01 -24.25
C VAL A 235 7.11 18.63 -23.29
N PRO A 236 6.92 19.89 -22.88
CA PRO A 236 7.81 20.52 -21.89
C PRO A 236 7.83 19.78 -20.55
N ASP A 237 9.00 19.73 -19.89
CA ASP A 237 9.17 19.08 -18.58
C ASP A 237 8.22 19.61 -17.50
N ASP A 238 7.80 20.88 -17.59
CA ASP A 238 6.91 21.54 -16.63
C ASP A 238 5.42 21.37 -16.97
N PHE A 239 5.07 20.76 -18.10
CA PHE A 239 3.69 20.68 -18.58
C PHE A 239 2.75 20.00 -17.58
N LEU A 240 3.23 18.95 -16.90
CA LEU A 240 2.48 18.22 -15.88
C LEU A 240 2.63 18.78 -14.46
N VAL A 241 3.51 19.76 -14.25
CA VAL A 241 3.75 20.33 -12.92
C VAL A 241 2.53 21.16 -12.48
N GLN A 242 1.98 20.85 -11.31
CA GLN A 242 1.02 21.72 -10.64
C GLN A 242 1.78 22.74 -9.80
N HIS A 243 1.82 24.01 -10.25
CA HIS A 243 2.72 24.99 -9.64
C HIS A 243 2.25 25.60 -8.32
N ARG A 244 0.99 25.44 -7.89
CA ARG A 244 0.49 26.05 -6.64
C ARG A 244 -0.68 25.27 -6.06
N GLN A 245 -0.55 24.82 -4.80
CA GLN A 245 -1.71 24.52 -3.95
C GLN A 245 -1.88 25.67 -2.97
N ALA A 246 -3.00 26.39 -3.09
CA ALA A 246 -3.37 27.42 -2.12
C ALA A 246 -4.13 26.75 -0.97
N ILE A 247 -3.51 26.67 0.21
CA ILE A 247 -4.15 26.11 1.40
C ILE A 247 -4.54 27.28 2.30
N ALA A 248 -5.79 27.72 2.16
CA ALA A 248 -6.36 28.74 3.01
C ALA A 248 -6.61 28.18 4.42
N LYS A 249 -6.36 29.03 5.43
CA LYS A 249 -6.83 28.80 6.80
C LYS A 249 -8.36 28.70 6.78
N LYS A 250 -8.95 27.72 7.48
CA LYS A 250 -10.41 27.47 7.44
C LYS A 250 -11.24 28.51 8.19
N GLY A 251 -10.60 29.40 8.97
CA GLY A 251 -11.21 30.50 9.70
C GLY A 251 -10.20 31.20 10.61
N GLU A 252 -10.59 32.30 11.24
CA GLU A 252 -9.72 33.02 12.20
C GLU A 252 -9.38 32.15 13.43
N ASP A 253 -10.30 31.29 13.84
CA ASP A 253 -10.22 30.45 15.05
C ASP A 253 -9.44 29.13 14.90
N GLU A 254 -9.00 28.75 13.69
CA GLU A 254 -8.22 27.51 13.52
C GLU A 254 -6.87 27.62 14.25
N GLU A 255 -6.58 26.66 15.14
CA GLU A 255 -5.30 26.61 15.83
C GLU A 255 -4.16 26.45 14.82
N GLU A 256 -3.04 27.13 15.07
CA GLU A 256 -1.88 27.08 14.17
C GLU A 256 -1.38 25.64 13.97
N ALA A 257 -1.40 24.83 15.02
CA ALA A 257 -1.03 23.43 14.95
C ALA A 257 -1.93 22.61 14.01
N ASP A 258 -3.24 22.89 13.97
CA ASP A 258 -4.18 22.22 13.06
C ASP A 258 -3.97 22.67 11.61
N TYR A 259 -3.74 23.96 11.40
CA TYR A 259 -3.43 24.50 10.08
C TYR A 259 -2.14 23.89 9.51
N LEU A 260 -1.08 23.80 10.32
CA LEU A 260 0.19 23.19 9.92
C LEU A 260 0.07 21.69 9.66
N ARG A 261 -0.70 20.96 10.49
CA ARG A 261 -1.02 19.54 10.24
C ARG A 261 -1.72 19.33 8.91
N ARG A 262 -2.69 20.18 8.57
CA ARG A 262 -3.37 20.13 7.26
C ARG A 262 -2.40 20.36 6.10
N ILE A 263 -1.50 21.34 6.21
CA ILE A 263 -0.48 21.57 5.17
C ILE A 263 0.41 20.33 5.02
N ALA A 264 0.89 19.77 6.12
CA ALA A 264 1.69 18.55 6.08
C ALA A 264 0.93 17.37 5.44
N ALA A 265 -0.38 17.27 5.68
CA ALA A 265 -1.24 16.24 5.07
C ALA A 265 -1.46 16.46 3.56
N THR A 266 -1.41 17.69 3.06
CA THR A 266 -1.52 17.95 1.61
C THR A 266 -0.25 17.63 0.83
N LEU A 267 0.91 17.50 1.49
CA LEU A 267 2.15 17.18 0.80
C LEU A 267 2.10 15.73 0.32
N PRO A 268 2.16 15.48 -0.99
CA PRO A 268 2.16 14.13 -1.48
C PRO A 268 3.50 13.40 -1.24
N PRO A 269 3.52 12.06 -1.14
CA PRO A 269 4.78 11.27 -1.24
C PRO A 269 5.48 11.45 -2.59
N TYR A 270 4.73 11.87 -3.60
CA TYR A 270 4.99 11.78 -5.05
C TYR A 270 6.29 12.39 -5.60
N ASN A 271 7.23 12.83 -4.75
CA ASN A 271 8.57 13.33 -5.12
C ASN A 271 9.65 13.13 -4.04
N VAL A 272 9.37 12.40 -2.96
CA VAL A 272 10.25 12.37 -1.79
C VAL A 272 11.63 11.81 -2.13
N THR A 273 11.71 10.69 -2.86
CA THR A 273 12.98 10.08 -3.28
C THR A 273 13.76 10.96 -4.25
N ASP A 274 13.10 11.50 -5.27
CA ASP A 274 13.67 12.45 -6.25
C ASP A 274 14.28 13.68 -5.56
N LEU A 275 13.52 14.28 -4.63
CA LEU A 275 13.96 15.47 -3.90
C LEU A 275 15.09 15.17 -2.92
N LEU A 276 15.06 14.00 -2.27
CA LEU A 276 16.12 13.54 -1.38
C LEU A 276 17.43 13.37 -2.17
N ILE A 277 17.40 12.64 -3.29
CA ILE A 277 18.57 12.48 -4.18
C ILE A 277 19.05 13.85 -4.67
N THR A 278 18.13 14.70 -5.13
CA THR A 278 18.46 16.07 -5.58
C THR A 278 19.18 16.85 -4.49
N LYS A 279 18.67 16.83 -3.26
CA LYS A 279 19.23 17.58 -2.13
C LYS A 279 20.60 17.04 -1.73
N HIS A 280 20.77 15.72 -1.72
CA HIS A 280 22.05 15.07 -1.50
C HIS A 280 23.08 15.47 -2.56
N LEU A 281 22.76 15.31 -3.85
CA LEU A 281 23.70 15.59 -4.95
C LEU A 281 24.05 17.08 -5.11
N ARG A 282 23.11 17.99 -4.81
CA ARG A 282 23.40 19.44 -4.84
C ARG A 282 24.45 19.85 -3.83
N ARG A 283 24.52 19.19 -2.66
CA ARG A 283 25.59 19.41 -1.67
C ARG A 283 26.98 19.03 -2.22
N HIS A 284 27.02 18.17 -3.23
CA HIS A 284 28.22 17.77 -3.96
C HIS A 284 28.41 18.51 -5.29
N GLY A 285 27.67 19.60 -5.53
CA GLY A 285 27.79 20.40 -6.76
C GLY A 285 27.17 19.76 -8.01
N ILE A 286 26.39 18.70 -7.85
CA ILE A 286 25.73 17.99 -8.96
C ILE A 286 24.29 18.46 -9.08
N ALA A 287 23.96 19.11 -10.19
CA ALA A 287 22.65 19.73 -10.38
C ALA A 287 21.59 18.79 -10.96
N ARG A 288 22.01 17.71 -11.62
CA ARG A 288 21.14 16.77 -12.36
C ARG A 288 21.66 15.34 -12.22
N PHE A 289 20.75 14.38 -12.28
CA PHE A 289 21.02 12.94 -12.32
C PHE A 289 19.99 12.27 -13.23
N PRO A 290 20.30 11.09 -13.80
CA PRO A 290 19.33 10.36 -14.61
C PRO A 290 18.31 9.65 -13.73
N ARG A 291 17.04 9.63 -14.12
CA ARG A 291 15.95 8.99 -13.33
C ARG A 291 16.15 7.49 -13.12
N ARG A 292 16.96 6.81 -13.95
CA ARG A 292 17.39 5.41 -13.69
C ARG A 292 18.03 5.23 -12.31
N LEU A 293 18.65 6.29 -11.76
CA LEU A 293 19.18 6.29 -10.40
C LEU A 293 18.08 6.04 -9.35
N VAL A 294 16.90 6.65 -9.54
CA VAL A 294 15.75 6.51 -8.63
C VAL A 294 15.25 5.08 -8.68
N LEU A 295 15.03 4.55 -9.89
CA LEU A 295 14.58 3.17 -10.08
C LEU A 295 15.57 2.16 -9.47
N ARG A 296 16.87 2.36 -9.70
CA ARG A 296 17.93 1.49 -9.18
C ARG A 296 18.03 1.54 -7.66
N LEU A 297 18.08 2.72 -7.05
CA LEU A 297 18.13 2.85 -5.59
C LEU A 297 16.87 2.30 -4.91
N THR A 298 15.70 2.61 -5.48
CA THR A 298 14.44 2.06 -4.99
C THR A 298 14.43 0.54 -5.11
N ASP A 299 14.83 -0.03 -6.24
CA ASP A 299 14.81 -1.48 -6.41
C ASP A 299 15.78 -2.21 -5.46
N ILE A 300 16.99 -1.66 -5.24
CA ILE A 300 17.93 -2.17 -4.23
C ILE A 300 17.30 -2.10 -2.82
N ALA A 301 16.68 -0.99 -2.47
CA ALA A 301 15.99 -0.82 -1.20
C ALA A 301 14.85 -1.83 -1.04
N LEU A 302 14.01 -2.01 -2.06
CA LEU A 302 12.88 -2.95 -2.05
C LEU A 302 13.34 -4.42 -2.07
N ALA A 303 14.52 -4.72 -2.61
CA ALA A 303 15.14 -6.04 -2.52
C ALA A 303 15.65 -6.36 -1.10
N SER A 304 15.90 -5.36 -0.26
CA SER A 304 16.40 -5.55 1.10
C SER A 304 15.31 -5.61 2.17
N GLY A 305 14.15 -5.02 1.90
CA GLY A 305 13.12 -4.84 2.90
C GLY A 305 12.28 -6.10 3.14
N GLY A 306 11.75 -6.19 4.36
CA GLY A 306 10.85 -7.27 4.76
C GLY A 306 10.25 -7.04 6.15
N LEU A 307 9.09 -7.63 6.38
CA LEU A 307 8.39 -7.62 7.65
C LEU A 307 8.07 -9.06 8.06
N VAL A 308 8.57 -9.49 9.22
CA VAL A 308 8.33 -10.83 9.74
C VAL A 308 7.81 -10.75 11.17
N LEU A 309 6.68 -11.40 11.42
CA LEU A 309 6.06 -11.50 12.75
C LEU A 309 6.03 -12.96 13.20
N LYS A 310 6.53 -13.24 14.41
CA LYS A 310 6.59 -14.58 14.98
C LYS A 310 6.05 -14.56 16.41
N ASP A 311 5.21 -15.52 16.78
CA ASP A 311 4.97 -15.78 18.20
C ASP A 311 6.16 -16.51 18.77
N VAL A 312 6.78 -15.91 19.77
CA VAL A 312 7.87 -16.54 20.53
C VAL A 312 7.27 -17.46 21.58
N ASP A 313 6.20 -16.99 22.24
CA ASP A 313 5.48 -17.75 23.25
C ASP A 313 4.03 -17.26 23.41
N HIS A 314 3.35 -17.77 24.44
CA HIS A 314 1.95 -17.45 24.73
C HIS A 314 1.72 -16.02 25.24
N ALA A 315 2.77 -15.28 25.57
CA ALA A 315 2.77 -13.89 26.03
C ALA A 315 3.48 -12.93 25.06
N THR A 316 4.39 -13.44 24.20
CA THR A 316 5.34 -12.64 23.42
C THR A 316 5.18 -12.84 21.91
N THR A 317 5.09 -11.73 21.17
CA THR A 317 5.19 -11.71 19.70
C THR A 317 6.38 -10.82 19.31
N GLN A 318 7.30 -11.39 18.53
CA GLN A 318 8.46 -10.69 17.98
C GLN A 318 8.14 -10.18 16.58
N ALA A 319 8.62 -8.97 16.26
CA ALA A 319 8.65 -8.42 14.92
C ALA A 319 10.10 -8.17 14.50
N GLU A 320 10.46 -8.66 13.32
CA GLU A 320 11.71 -8.36 12.64
C GLU A 320 11.37 -7.48 11.43
N ILE A 321 11.98 -6.30 11.36
CA ILE A 321 11.71 -5.32 10.29
C ILE A 321 13.03 -4.94 9.63
N PHE A 322 13.13 -5.22 8.34
CA PHE A 322 14.23 -4.76 7.50
C PHE A 322 13.72 -3.52 6.77
N SER A 323 14.23 -2.35 7.15
CA SER A 323 13.73 -1.06 6.67
C SER A 323 14.23 -0.77 5.26
N PRO A 324 13.36 -0.78 4.23
CA PRO A 324 13.80 -0.45 2.87
C PRO A 324 14.24 1.01 2.77
N GLY A 325 13.61 1.92 3.53
CA GLY A 325 14.02 3.32 3.58
C GLY A 325 15.43 3.54 4.13
N ARG A 326 15.85 2.76 5.14
CA ARG A 326 17.22 2.82 5.67
C ARG A 326 18.22 2.38 4.61
N THR A 327 17.97 1.24 3.95
CA THR A 327 18.81 0.77 2.83
C THR A 327 18.91 1.83 1.73
N PHE A 328 17.81 2.48 1.34
CA PHE A 328 17.85 3.53 0.33
C PHE A 328 18.83 4.66 0.69
N VAL A 329 18.76 5.14 1.94
CA VAL A 329 19.64 6.20 2.43
C VAL A 329 21.09 5.74 2.54
N ASP A 330 21.32 4.53 3.05
CA ASP A 330 22.66 3.97 3.23
C ASP A 330 23.35 3.77 1.87
N GLU A 331 22.64 3.25 0.88
CA GLU A 331 23.15 3.09 -0.50
C GLU A 331 23.42 4.45 -1.17
N LEU A 332 22.53 5.43 -0.98
CA LEU A 332 22.74 6.78 -1.48
C LEU A 332 23.96 7.45 -0.84
N ALA A 333 24.16 7.26 0.47
CA ALA A 333 25.27 7.88 1.21
C ALA A 333 26.61 7.18 0.95
N ALA A 334 26.61 5.87 0.71
CA ALA A 334 27.81 5.08 0.46
C ALA A 334 28.33 5.24 -0.99
N ALA A 335 27.43 5.48 -1.96
CA ALA A 335 27.81 5.58 -3.36
C ALA A 335 28.60 6.88 -3.67
N PRO A 336 29.68 6.82 -4.46
CA PRO A 336 30.41 8.01 -4.87
C PRO A 336 29.53 8.99 -5.67
N PRO A 337 29.58 10.31 -5.41
CA PRO A 337 28.75 11.28 -6.13
C PRO A 337 28.87 11.23 -7.67
N ALA A 338 30.05 10.88 -8.19
CA ALA A 338 30.28 10.73 -9.62
C ALA A 338 29.55 9.52 -10.22
N GLU A 339 29.39 8.44 -9.47
CA GLU A 339 28.62 7.25 -9.89
C GLU A 339 27.13 7.53 -9.82
N LEU A 340 26.68 8.21 -8.75
CA LEU A 340 25.31 8.70 -8.62
C LEU A 340 24.94 9.64 -9.79
N ALA A 341 25.80 10.59 -10.14
CA ALA A 341 25.58 11.51 -11.26
C ALA A 341 25.34 10.79 -12.60
N ARG A 342 25.93 9.60 -12.78
CA ARG A 342 25.70 8.75 -13.95
C ARG A 342 24.58 7.74 -13.73
N GLY A 343 24.16 7.44 -12.51
CA GLY A 343 23.22 6.37 -12.20
C GLY A 343 23.82 4.97 -12.38
N ASP A 344 25.13 4.83 -12.20
CA ASP A 344 25.87 3.57 -12.41
C ASP A 344 26.11 2.81 -11.09
N ILE A 345 25.09 2.71 -10.23
CA ILE A 345 25.23 1.98 -8.95
C ILE A 345 25.23 0.47 -9.21
N ALA A 346 26.24 -0.24 -8.68
CA ALA A 346 26.31 -1.69 -8.74
C ALA A 346 25.13 -2.34 -7.99
N TYR A 347 24.54 -3.38 -8.57
CA TYR A 347 23.49 -4.14 -7.87
C TYR A 347 24.16 -5.09 -6.88
N PRO A 348 23.80 -5.08 -5.60
CA PRO A 348 24.41 -6.00 -4.65
C PRO A 348 24.11 -7.47 -5.00
N PRO A 349 25.14 -8.33 -5.21
CA PRO A 349 24.93 -9.72 -5.65
C PRO A 349 24.06 -10.55 -4.71
N MET A 350 24.09 -10.27 -3.41
CA MET A 350 23.29 -10.96 -2.40
C MET A 350 21.79 -10.91 -2.68
N TYR A 351 21.29 -9.84 -3.31
CA TYR A 351 19.87 -9.73 -3.65
C TYR A 351 19.51 -10.63 -4.82
N HIS A 352 20.41 -10.80 -5.79
CA HIS A 352 20.23 -11.78 -6.86
C HIS A 352 20.06 -13.20 -6.28
N ASP A 353 20.93 -13.58 -5.35
CA ASP A 353 20.87 -14.89 -4.68
C ASP A 353 19.57 -15.07 -3.87
N ALA A 354 19.10 -13.99 -3.20
CA ALA A 354 17.84 -14.01 -2.47
C ALA A 354 16.63 -14.24 -3.39
N TYR A 355 16.56 -13.54 -4.52
CA TYR A 355 15.52 -13.75 -5.53
C TYR A 355 15.59 -15.16 -6.14
N ALA A 356 16.79 -15.64 -6.47
CA ALA A 356 16.99 -16.98 -7.02
C ALA A 356 16.53 -18.07 -6.04
N THR A 357 16.82 -17.89 -4.74
CA THR A 357 16.36 -18.78 -3.67
C THR A 357 14.84 -18.79 -3.58
N LEU A 358 14.20 -17.62 -3.54
CA LEU A 358 12.73 -17.51 -3.50
C LEU A 358 12.07 -18.16 -4.72
N LEU A 359 12.62 -17.91 -5.91
CA LEU A 359 12.14 -18.52 -7.16
C LEU A 359 12.24 -20.04 -7.13
N ALA A 360 13.35 -20.60 -6.62
CA ALA A 360 13.52 -22.03 -6.45
C ALA A 360 12.49 -22.62 -5.48
N GLU A 361 12.21 -21.94 -4.37
CA GLU A 361 11.19 -22.34 -3.39
C GLU A 361 9.78 -22.32 -3.98
N LEU A 362 9.40 -21.26 -4.70
CA LEU A 362 8.10 -21.17 -5.35
C LEU A 362 7.90 -22.28 -6.39
N ARG A 363 8.94 -22.62 -7.16
CA ARG A 363 8.93 -23.75 -8.10
C ARG A 363 8.78 -25.10 -7.39
N ARG A 364 9.45 -25.28 -6.26
CA ARG A 364 9.37 -26.51 -5.45
C ARG A 364 7.96 -26.73 -4.91
N HIS A 365 7.33 -25.68 -4.38
CA HIS A 365 5.99 -25.75 -3.80
C HIS A 365 4.87 -25.77 -4.86
N GLY A 366 5.07 -25.11 -6.00
CA GLY A 366 4.10 -25.04 -7.10
C GLY A 366 3.79 -26.38 -7.78
N ARG A 367 4.76 -27.31 -7.80
CA ARG A 367 4.62 -28.63 -8.45
C ARG A 367 3.66 -29.58 -7.73
N HIS A 368 3.30 -29.31 -6.47
CA HIS A 368 2.66 -30.30 -5.60
C HIS A 368 1.28 -29.93 -5.07
N ALA A 369 0.73 -28.75 -5.41
CA ALA A 369 -0.55 -28.30 -4.87
C ALA A 369 -1.51 -27.88 -5.99
N ALA A 370 -2.47 -28.74 -6.33
CA ALA A 370 -3.72 -28.24 -6.87
C ALA A 370 -4.39 -27.41 -5.76
N PRO A 371 -4.90 -26.19 -6.05
CA PRO A 371 -5.57 -25.42 -5.02
C PRO A 371 -6.78 -26.23 -4.50
N PRO A 372 -7.11 -26.15 -3.20
CA PRO A 372 -8.33 -26.76 -2.68
C PRO A 372 -9.54 -26.20 -3.45
N PRO A 373 -10.63 -26.97 -3.58
CA PRO A 373 -11.83 -26.47 -4.24
C PRO A 373 -12.26 -25.14 -3.61
N PRO A 374 -12.74 -24.17 -4.41
CA PRO A 374 -13.14 -22.86 -3.93
C PRO A 374 -14.49 -22.91 -3.18
N ASP A 375 -15.00 -24.09 -2.85
CA ASP A 375 -16.36 -24.30 -2.35
C ASP A 375 -16.60 -23.70 -0.96
N THR A 376 -15.54 -23.46 -0.19
CA THR A 376 -15.61 -22.81 1.12
C THR A 376 -15.07 -21.37 1.11
N VAL A 377 -15.61 -20.54 2.00
CA VAL A 377 -15.11 -19.18 2.28
C VAL A 377 -13.62 -19.21 2.66
N PHE A 378 -13.20 -20.21 3.43
CA PHE A 378 -11.80 -20.36 3.86
C PHE A 378 -10.87 -20.84 2.73
N GLY A 379 -11.36 -21.68 1.81
CA GLY A 379 -10.62 -22.14 0.64
C GLY A 379 -10.24 -21.01 -0.30
N ALA A 380 -11.05 -19.94 -0.37
CA ALA A 380 -10.82 -18.78 -1.23
C ALA A 380 -9.45 -18.11 -1.00
N VAL A 381 -9.01 -17.97 0.26
CA VAL A 381 -7.71 -17.36 0.58
C VAL A 381 -6.56 -18.20 0.03
N ARG A 382 -6.66 -19.54 0.10
CA ARG A 382 -5.64 -20.45 -0.41
C ARG A 382 -5.60 -20.49 -1.94
N VAL A 383 -6.77 -20.45 -2.59
CA VAL A 383 -6.87 -20.35 -4.07
C VAL A 383 -6.22 -19.05 -4.54
N TRP A 384 -6.54 -17.94 -3.89
CA TRP A 384 -5.96 -16.64 -4.24
C TRP A 384 -4.45 -16.59 -4.00
N GLU A 385 -3.97 -17.01 -2.82
CA GLU A 385 -2.54 -17.10 -2.52
C GLU A 385 -1.79 -17.95 -3.55
N HIS A 386 -2.33 -19.13 -3.89
CA HIS A 386 -1.72 -20.00 -4.90
C HIS A 386 -1.64 -19.31 -6.25
N PHE A 387 -2.69 -18.60 -6.67
CA PHE A 387 -2.71 -17.84 -7.91
C PHE A 387 -1.66 -16.72 -7.91
N LEU A 388 -1.59 -15.90 -6.85
CA LEU A 388 -0.57 -14.85 -6.70
C LEU A 388 0.85 -15.42 -6.77
N ALA A 389 1.09 -16.54 -6.09
CA ALA A 389 2.40 -17.16 -6.05
C ALA A 389 2.82 -17.74 -7.41
N GLN A 390 1.92 -18.47 -8.09
CA GLN A 390 2.27 -19.28 -9.25
C GLN A 390 2.04 -18.57 -10.58
N GLN A 391 1.04 -17.70 -10.68
CA GLN A 391 0.64 -17.05 -11.94
C GLN A 391 1.12 -15.61 -12.04
N ILE A 392 1.57 -15.00 -10.93
CA ILE A 392 2.02 -13.60 -10.90
C ILE A 392 3.47 -13.51 -10.40
N THR A 393 3.71 -13.87 -9.14
CA THR A 393 5.02 -13.72 -8.48
C THR A 393 6.10 -14.57 -9.18
N LEU A 394 5.84 -15.86 -9.41
CA LEU A 394 6.83 -16.75 -10.02
C LEU A 394 7.27 -16.29 -11.44
N PRO A 395 6.36 -15.94 -12.37
CA PRO A 395 6.75 -15.37 -13.67
C PRO A 395 7.54 -14.07 -13.55
N LEU A 396 7.13 -13.15 -12.66
CA LEU A 396 7.85 -11.88 -12.44
C LEU A 396 9.27 -12.11 -11.92
N LEU A 397 9.44 -13.03 -10.98
CA LEU A 397 10.77 -13.39 -10.45
C LEU A 397 11.63 -14.08 -11.51
N GLN A 398 11.03 -14.90 -12.37
CA GLN A 398 11.76 -15.53 -13.47
C GLN A 398 12.31 -14.48 -14.44
N GLU A 399 11.47 -13.58 -14.91
CA GLU A 399 11.85 -12.48 -15.80
C GLU A 399 12.89 -11.55 -15.16
N ARG A 400 12.74 -11.26 -13.87
CA ARG A 400 13.71 -10.48 -13.10
C ARG A 400 15.09 -11.13 -13.10
N ILE A 401 15.17 -12.44 -12.88
CA ILE A 401 16.45 -13.18 -12.89
C ILE A 401 17.02 -13.23 -14.31
N ASP A 402 16.20 -13.55 -15.31
CA ASP A 402 16.62 -13.69 -16.70
C ASP A 402 17.14 -12.36 -17.30
N SER A 403 16.56 -11.24 -16.88
CA SER A 403 16.95 -9.89 -17.31
C SER A 403 18.07 -9.26 -16.47
N GLY A 404 18.58 -9.96 -15.45
CA GLY A 404 19.57 -9.40 -14.53
C GLY A 404 19.07 -8.16 -13.78
N HIS A 405 17.80 -8.18 -13.36
CA HIS A 405 17.06 -7.11 -12.67
C HIS A 405 16.62 -5.91 -13.54
N ALA A 406 16.94 -5.90 -14.83
CA ALA A 406 16.63 -4.80 -15.73
C ALA A 406 15.13 -4.43 -15.75
N SER A 407 14.23 -5.41 -15.63
CA SER A 407 12.78 -5.17 -15.65
C SER A 407 12.29 -4.25 -14.51
N PHE A 408 13.07 -4.08 -13.44
CA PHE A 408 12.71 -3.24 -12.29
C PHE A 408 13.55 -1.97 -12.15
N ASP A 409 14.80 -1.98 -12.60
CA ASP A 409 15.74 -0.86 -12.39
C ASP A 409 16.12 -0.09 -13.66
N ARG A 410 15.80 -0.60 -14.86
CA ARG A 410 16.01 0.09 -16.13
C ARG A 410 14.70 0.58 -16.71
N GLN A 411 14.75 1.80 -17.25
CA GLN A 411 13.56 2.53 -17.69
C GLN A 411 12.87 1.88 -18.88
N ASP A 412 13.65 1.51 -19.90
CA ASP A 412 13.18 0.85 -21.12
C ASP A 412 12.47 -0.47 -20.80
N ALA A 413 13.14 -1.36 -20.08
CA ALA A 413 12.58 -2.65 -19.70
C ALA A 413 11.38 -2.52 -18.73
N ALA A 414 11.42 -1.57 -17.79
CA ALA A 414 10.29 -1.34 -16.88
C ALA A 414 9.04 -0.81 -17.59
N LEU A 415 9.20 0.04 -18.61
CA LEU A 415 8.09 0.50 -19.43
C LEU A 415 7.49 -0.65 -20.24
N GLU A 416 8.32 -1.48 -20.88
CA GLU A 416 7.87 -2.68 -21.59
C GLU A 416 7.04 -3.59 -20.67
N GLN A 417 7.50 -3.80 -19.43
CA GLN A 417 6.80 -4.64 -18.45
C GLN A 417 5.46 -4.03 -17.99
N VAL A 418 5.39 -2.71 -17.79
CA VAL A 418 4.15 -2.02 -17.40
C VAL A 418 3.04 -2.17 -18.45
N PHE A 419 3.41 -2.19 -19.74
CA PHE A 419 2.47 -2.34 -20.84
C PHE A 419 2.27 -3.78 -21.31
N ASP A 420 2.85 -4.75 -20.61
CA ASP A 420 2.58 -6.16 -20.85
C ASP A 420 1.16 -6.52 -20.38
N MET A 421 0.25 -6.55 -21.35
CA MET A 421 -1.18 -6.77 -21.13
C MET A 421 -1.55 -8.23 -20.86
N ASP A 422 -0.64 -9.16 -21.09
CA ASP A 422 -0.91 -10.60 -20.94
C ASP A 422 -0.82 -11.05 -19.48
N ARG A 423 -0.37 -10.16 -18.58
CA ARG A 423 -0.23 -10.48 -17.15
C ARG A 423 -1.58 -10.58 -16.45
N PRO A 424 -1.79 -11.63 -15.63
CA PRO A 424 -3.04 -11.76 -14.90
C PRO A 424 -3.21 -10.68 -13.82
N CYS A 425 -4.26 -9.87 -13.92
CA CYS A 425 -4.53 -8.82 -12.94
C CYS A 425 -6.02 -8.58 -12.73
N VAL A 426 -6.36 -8.05 -11.55
CA VAL A 426 -7.69 -7.47 -11.29
C VAL A 426 -7.55 -5.97 -11.38
N GLN A 427 -8.42 -5.32 -12.16
CA GLN A 427 -8.36 -3.88 -12.38
C GLN A 427 -9.70 -3.24 -12.04
N VAL A 428 -9.67 -2.05 -11.45
CA VAL A 428 -10.83 -1.16 -11.40
C VAL A 428 -10.62 -0.11 -12.48
N ILE A 429 -11.36 -0.23 -13.58
CA ILE A 429 -11.30 0.73 -14.67
C ILE A 429 -12.58 1.56 -14.62
N ASN A 430 -12.44 2.87 -14.39
CA ASN A 430 -13.57 3.80 -14.33
C ASN A 430 -14.68 3.32 -13.36
N GLY A 431 -14.26 2.80 -12.19
CA GLY A 431 -15.16 2.29 -11.14
C GLY A 431 -15.74 0.89 -11.40
N ARG A 432 -15.26 0.15 -12.40
CA ARG A 432 -15.74 -1.21 -12.73
C ARG A 432 -14.63 -2.22 -12.59
N ILE A 433 -14.92 -3.37 -11.98
CA ILE A 433 -13.94 -4.45 -11.87
C ILE A 433 -13.85 -5.19 -13.19
N GLU A 434 -12.62 -5.32 -13.69
CA GLU A 434 -12.23 -6.13 -14.83
C GLU A 434 -11.22 -7.18 -14.40
N PHE A 435 -11.45 -8.43 -14.84
CA PHE A 435 -10.54 -9.54 -14.62
C PHE A 435 -9.79 -9.84 -15.91
N ARG A 436 -8.49 -9.57 -15.94
CA ARG A 436 -7.63 -9.87 -17.10
C ARG A 436 -6.84 -11.14 -16.85
N HIS A 437 -6.97 -12.12 -17.73
CA HIS A 437 -6.30 -13.42 -17.63
C HIS A 437 -6.47 -14.14 -16.26
N VAL A 438 -7.53 -13.80 -15.50
CA VAL A 438 -7.87 -14.45 -14.23
C VAL A 438 -8.98 -15.48 -14.47
N PRO A 439 -8.77 -16.79 -14.21
CA PRO A 439 -9.80 -17.81 -14.42
C PRO A 439 -11.02 -17.64 -13.51
N PRO A 440 -12.26 -17.98 -13.95
CA PRO A 440 -13.48 -17.77 -13.15
C PRO A 440 -13.48 -18.31 -11.71
N PRO A 441 -12.90 -19.50 -11.42
CA PRO A 441 -12.78 -19.97 -10.04
C PRO A 441 -11.91 -19.06 -9.16
N VAL A 442 -10.86 -18.47 -9.75
CA VAL A 442 -9.96 -17.52 -9.08
C VAL A 442 -10.66 -16.17 -8.90
N GLN A 443 -11.47 -15.70 -9.86
CA GLN A 443 -12.26 -14.47 -9.71
C GLN A 443 -13.22 -14.56 -8.50
N THR A 444 -13.86 -15.71 -8.34
CA THR A 444 -14.74 -15.98 -7.19
C THR A 444 -13.95 -16.02 -5.88
N ALA A 445 -12.78 -16.66 -5.89
CA ALA A 445 -11.89 -16.73 -4.74
C ALA A 445 -11.36 -15.33 -4.35
N TRP A 446 -10.98 -14.52 -5.32
CA TRP A 446 -10.57 -13.12 -5.13
C TRP A 446 -11.68 -12.33 -4.43
N ALA A 447 -12.90 -12.34 -4.99
CA ALA A 447 -14.00 -11.56 -4.42
C ALA A 447 -14.34 -11.96 -2.97
N ARG A 448 -14.28 -13.25 -2.66
CA ARG A 448 -14.42 -13.77 -1.31
C ARG A 448 -13.26 -13.31 -0.43
N GLN A 449 -12.02 -13.58 -0.80
CA GLN A 449 -10.84 -13.18 -0.03
C GLN A 449 -10.81 -11.67 0.24
N MET A 450 -11.24 -10.84 -0.71
CA MET A 450 -11.39 -9.40 -0.55
C MET A 450 -12.40 -9.03 0.53
N MET A 451 -13.59 -9.63 0.49
CA MET A 451 -14.61 -9.49 1.55
C MET A 451 -14.04 -9.88 2.92
N LEU A 452 -13.32 -11.01 2.98
CA LEU A 452 -12.70 -11.50 4.22
C LEU A 452 -11.61 -10.58 4.74
N GLY A 453 -10.74 -10.07 3.84
CA GLY A 453 -9.66 -9.17 4.18
C GLY A 453 -10.17 -7.90 4.85
N GLU A 454 -11.20 -7.29 4.27
CA GLU A 454 -11.81 -6.08 4.83
C GLU A 454 -12.52 -6.31 6.18
N LEU A 455 -13.20 -7.44 6.36
CA LEU A 455 -13.80 -7.78 7.66
C LEU A 455 -12.73 -8.02 8.73
N THR A 456 -11.63 -8.67 8.34
CA THR A 456 -10.46 -8.87 9.21
C THR A 456 -9.86 -7.52 9.61
N GLN A 457 -9.68 -6.62 8.65
CA GLN A 457 -9.15 -5.27 8.90
C GLN A 457 -10.04 -4.45 9.83
N GLN A 458 -11.36 -4.49 9.64
CA GLN A 458 -12.30 -3.79 10.55
C GLN A 458 -12.20 -4.33 11.97
N LEU A 459 -12.10 -5.65 12.14
CA LEU A 459 -11.92 -6.27 13.46
C LEU A 459 -10.57 -5.88 14.08
N PHE A 460 -9.50 -5.80 13.27
CA PHE A 460 -8.17 -5.39 13.72
C PHE A 460 -8.09 -3.89 14.04
N ALA A 461 -8.91 -3.08 13.37
CA ALA A 461 -9.14 -1.67 13.67
C ALA A 461 -10.05 -1.47 14.90
N ASP A 462 -10.35 -2.55 15.62
CA ASP A 462 -11.13 -2.53 16.86
C ASP A 462 -12.56 -2.03 16.67
N ALA A 463 -13.14 -2.28 15.50
CA ALA A 463 -14.50 -1.86 15.18
C ALA A 463 -15.53 -2.48 16.13
N THR A 464 -16.51 -1.68 16.55
CA THR A 464 -17.66 -2.15 17.34
C THR A 464 -18.80 -2.68 16.46
N THR A 465 -18.75 -2.38 15.16
CA THR A 465 -19.71 -2.79 14.14
C THR A 465 -18.92 -3.17 12.88
N LEU A 466 -19.24 -4.31 12.28
CA LEU A 466 -18.68 -4.73 11.00
C LEU A 466 -19.56 -4.22 9.87
N LEU A 467 -18.98 -3.47 8.95
CA LEU A 467 -19.59 -2.95 7.75
C LEU A 467 -19.34 -3.90 6.58
N CYS A 468 -20.38 -4.14 5.77
CA CYS A 468 -20.25 -4.86 4.50
C CYS A 468 -19.38 -4.02 3.54
N PRO A 469 -18.21 -4.53 3.10
CA PRO A 469 -17.32 -3.87 2.16
C PRO A 469 -17.99 -3.38 0.88
N ARG A 470 -18.91 -4.19 0.31
CA ARG A 470 -19.65 -3.82 -0.90
C ARG A 470 -20.66 -2.70 -0.64
N ALA A 471 -21.48 -2.82 0.39
CA ALA A 471 -22.57 -1.88 0.65
C ALA A 471 -22.06 -0.49 1.08
N ASN A 472 -20.91 -0.46 1.76
CA ASN A 472 -20.29 0.77 2.26
C ASN A 472 -19.15 1.26 1.37
N ARG A 473 -18.97 0.69 0.18
CA ARG A 473 -17.93 1.06 -0.79
C ARG A 473 -16.52 1.11 -0.18
N LEU A 474 -16.22 0.14 0.68
CA LEU A 474 -14.87 -0.01 1.26
C LEU A 474 -13.89 -0.59 0.23
N LEU A 475 -14.42 -1.22 -0.83
CA LEU A 475 -13.66 -1.76 -1.95
C LEU A 475 -14.16 -1.16 -3.27
N PRO A 476 -13.31 -0.43 -4.01
CA PRO A 476 -13.67 0.17 -5.30
C PRO A 476 -14.20 -0.87 -6.29
N GLY A 477 -15.30 -0.54 -6.96
CA GLY A 477 -15.90 -1.35 -8.01
C GLY A 477 -16.56 -2.65 -7.57
N MET A 478 -16.46 -3.05 -6.29
CA MET A 478 -17.05 -4.30 -5.76
C MET A 478 -18.59 -4.32 -5.88
N GLU A 479 -19.22 -3.15 -5.96
CA GLU A 479 -20.65 -3.00 -6.22
C GLU A 479 -21.08 -3.54 -7.59
N THR A 480 -20.15 -3.62 -8.55
CA THR A 480 -20.40 -4.05 -9.93
C THR A 480 -20.41 -5.57 -10.10
N ILE A 481 -19.84 -6.31 -9.14
CA ILE A 481 -19.76 -7.78 -9.20
C ILE A 481 -21.05 -8.40 -8.63
N ASP A 482 -21.55 -9.44 -9.30
CA ASP A 482 -22.60 -10.28 -8.76
C ASP A 482 -22.03 -11.36 -7.83
N LEU A 483 -22.11 -11.12 -6.52
CA LEU A 483 -21.51 -11.98 -5.48
C LEU A 483 -22.51 -12.94 -4.85
N ALA A 484 -23.78 -12.87 -5.26
CA ALA A 484 -24.86 -13.65 -4.66
C ALA A 484 -25.97 -13.95 -5.68
N ASN A 485 -25.62 -14.28 -6.92
CA ASN A 485 -26.57 -14.67 -7.98
C ASN A 485 -27.77 -13.70 -8.14
N GLY A 486 -27.52 -12.39 -7.99
CA GLY A 486 -28.52 -11.34 -8.12
C GLY A 486 -29.17 -10.88 -6.81
N HIS A 487 -28.97 -11.60 -5.70
CA HIS A 487 -29.56 -11.27 -4.40
C HIS A 487 -28.91 -10.05 -3.73
N CYS A 488 -27.74 -9.62 -4.20
CA CYS A 488 -26.97 -8.49 -3.66
C CYS A 488 -27.11 -7.20 -4.50
N LYS A 489 -28.16 -7.06 -5.33
CA LYS A 489 -28.31 -5.97 -6.32
C LYS A 489 -29.01 -4.68 -5.83
N ARG A 490 -29.52 -4.59 -4.59
CA ARG A 490 -30.27 -3.41 -4.10
C ARG A 490 -29.67 -2.82 -2.82
N ASN A 491 -28.90 -1.76 -2.99
CA ASN A 491 -28.13 -1.07 -1.94
C ASN A 491 -28.94 -0.28 -0.88
N GLU A 492 -30.27 -0.16 -0.91
CA GLU A 492 -30.86 1.05 -0.28
C GLU A 492 -31.89 0.95 0.87
N ARG A 493 -32.55 -0.17 1.23
CA ARG A 493 -33.72 -0.03 2.15
C ARG A 493 -34.01 -1.14 3.18
N ARG A 494 -33.06 -2.01 3.55
CA ARG A 494 -33.37 -3.17 4.41
C ARG A 494 -32.46 -3.44 5.62
N GLY A 495 -31.59 -2.51 6.03
CA GLY A 495 -30.63 -2.78 7.12
C GLY A 495 -29.47 -3.70 6.72
N CYS A 496 -29.38 -4.08 5.44
CA CYS A 496 -28.21 -4.71 4.85
C CYS A 496 -27.06 -3.70 4.84
N GLY A 497 -25.90 -4.10 5.35
CA GLY A 497 -24.68 -3.30 5.23
C GLY A 497 -23.86 -3.19 6.50
N SER A 498 -24.39 -3.62 7.64
CA SER A 498 -23.63 -3.70 8.88
C SER A 498 -24.09 -4.85 9.77
N TRP A 499 -23.24 -5.26 10.68
CA TRP A 499 -23.52 -6.23 11.73
C TRP A 499 -22.89 -5.76 13.03
N ALA A 500 -23.62 -5.89 14.12
CA ALA A 500 -23.14 -5.69 15.48
C ALA A 500 -23.59 -6.87 16.35
N PRO A 501 -22.84 -7.22 17.42
CA PRO A 501 -23.23 -8.30 18.32
C PRO A 501 -24.68 -8.17 18.79
N GLY A 502 -25.47 -9.24 18.64
CA GLY A 502 -26.89 -9.29 19.03
C GLY A 502 -27.89 -8.82 17.95
N ARG A 503 -27.43 -8.45 16.75
CA ARG A 503 -28.28 -8.04 15.60
C ARG A 503 -28.27 -9.05 14.45
N ASP A 504 -28.30 -10.33 14.78
CA ASP A 504 -28.10 -11.43 13.82
C ASP A 504 -29.24 -11.57 12.79
N ALA A 505 -30.47 -11.19 13.18
CA ALA A 505 -31.66 -11.28 12.34
C ALA A 505 -31.70 -10.24 11.21
N ASP A 506 -30.87 -9.19 11.30
CA ASP A 506 -30.94 -8.02 10.40
C ASP A 506 -30.11 -8.20 9.13
N VAL A 507 -29.26 -9.24 9.04
CA VAL A 507 -28.39 -9.47 7.88
C VAL A 507 -29.09 -10.40 6.87
N PRO A 508 -29.32 -9.97 5.61
CA PRO A 508 -29.96 -10.80 4.60
C PRO A 508 -29.05 -11.94 4.12
N ASP A 509 -29.63 -12.98 3.53
CA ASP A 509 -28.87 -14.08 2.93
C ASP A 509 -28.09 -13.60 1.70
N CYS A 510 -26.79 -13.35 1.88
CA CYS A 510 -25.84 -12.88 0.87
C CYS A 510 -24.40 -13.24 1.28
N MET A 511 -23.40 -12.95 0.43
CA MET A 511 -22.00 -13.25 0.72
C MET A 511 -21.48 -12.64 2.04
N PHE A 512 -21.96 -11.45 2.43
CA PHE A 512 -21.59 -10.85 3.72
C PHE A 512 -22.07 -11.71 4.89
N ARG A 513 -23.33 -12.19 4.84
CA ARG A 513 -23.86 -13.13 5.84
C ARG A 513 -23.13 -14.47 5.82
N GLU A 514 -22.84 -15.01 4.64
CA GLU A 514 -22.05 -16.25 4.52
C GLU A 514 -20.70 -16.14 5.21
N CYS A 515 -20.00 -15.01 5.04
CA CYS A 515 -18.75 -14.73 5.74
C CYS A 515 -18.95 -14.64 7.26
N LEU A 516 -19.98 -13.91 7.72
CA LEU A 516 -20.28 -13.78 9.15
C LEU A 516 -20.62 -15.11 9.82
N VAL A 517 -21.38 -15.97 9.12
CA VAL A 517 -21.72 -17.32 9.59
C VAL A 517 -20.49 -18.21 9.60
N ALA A 518 -19.70 -18.22 8.52
CA ALA A 518 -18.47 -18.99 8.44
C ALA A 518 -17.51 -18.67 9.58
N TYR A 519 -17.40 -17.39 9.95
CA TYR A 519 -16.54 -16.94 11.05
C TYR A 519 -17.13 -17.08 12.45
N GLY A 520 -18.38 -17.56 12.59
CA GLY A 520 -19.02 -17.69 13.90
C GLY A 520 -19.40 -16.35 14.54
N PHE A 521 -19.55 -15.27 13.76
CA PHE A 521 -20.20 -14.04 14.25
C PHE A 521 -21.71 -14.25 14.42
N ILE A 522 -22.32 -14.98 13.49
CA ILE A 522 -23.76 -15.29 13.44
C ILE A 522 -23.95 -16.81 13.50
N PRO A 523 -24.97 -17.33 14.21
CA PRO A 523 -25.28 -18.75 14.21
C PRO A 523 -25.70 -19.27 12.82
N ILE A 524 -25.40 -20.54 12.55
CA ILE A 524 -25.97 -21.24 11.38
C ILE A 524 -27.48 -21.29 11.58
N LYS A 525 -28.26 -20.72 10.64
CA LYS A 525 -29.72 -20.91 10.66
C LYS A 525 -29.98 -22.41 10.50
N PRO A 526 -30.71 -23.07 11.42
CA PRO A 526 -31.12 -24.45 11.18
C PRO A 526 -31.90 -24.49 9.87
N ALA A 527 -31.59 -25.46 9.00
CA ALA A 527 -32.37 -25.70 7.80
C ALA A 527 -33.83 -25.88 8.24
N ILE A 528 -34.71 -24.98 7.81
CA ILE A 528 -36.15 -25.14 8.04
C ILE A 528 -36.51 -26.43 7.32
N LYS A 529 -36.77 -27.51 8.07
CA LYS A 529 -37.34 -28.72 7.49
C LYS A 529 -38.61 -28.29 6.77
N PRO A 530 -38.79 -28.65 5.48
CA PRO A 530 -40.05 -28.38 4.82
C PRO A 530 -41.16 -28.98 5.69
N ALA A 531 -42.17 -28.16 6.02
CA ALA A 531 -43.36 -28.63 6.68
C ALA A 531 -43.94 -29.74 5.79
N VAL A 532 -43.99 -30.96 6.33
CA VAL A 532 -44.56 -32.14 5.68
C VAL A 532 -46.07 -32.00 5.63
#